data_AF-G6AGI0-F1
#
_entry.id   AF-G6AGI0-F1
#
_cell.length_a   1.000
_cell.length_b   1.000
_cell.length_c   1.000
_cell.angle_alpha   90.00
_cell.angle_beta   90.00
_cell.angle_gamma   90.00
#
_symmetry.space_group_name_H-M   'P 1'
#
loop_
_entity.id
_entity.type
_entity.pdbx_description
1 polymer ?
#
loop_
_entity_poly.entity_id
_entity_poly.type
_entity_poly.pdbx_seq_one_letter_code
_entity_poly.pdbx_strand_id
1 'polypeptide(L)' 'MLGISIPLSTYVMRHSWATIAQDKGISLSVISEGLGHDSEMTTKVYLDSIQRSKVDKANRLILDGI' A
#
# COMPACT_ATOMS: atom_id res chain seq x y z
N MET A 1 -21.94 4.43 13.31
CA MET A 1 -20.57 3.87 13.30
C MET A 1 -20.34 3.17 11.97
N LEU A 2 -19.12 3.19 11.42
CA LEU A 2 -18.81 2.69 10.06
C LEU A 2 -18.66 1.16 9.93
N GLY A 3 -18.92 0.37 10.97
CA GLY A 3 -18.89 -1.11 10.90
C GLY A 3 -17.50 -1.73 10.67
N ILE A 4 -16.42 -0.99 10.92
CA ILE A 4 -15.05 -1.45 10.68
C ILE A 4 -14.54 -2.20 11.93
N SER A 5 -14.18 -3.47 11.78
CA SER A 5 -13.68 -4.33 12.88
C SER A 5 -12.20 -4.10 13.23
N ILE A 6 -11.46 -3.42 12.34
CA ILE A 6 -10.03 -3.15 12.52
C ILE A 6 -9.85 -1.81 13.26
N PRO A 7 -8.96 -1.71 14.26
CA PRO A 7 -8.63 -0.45 14.91
C PRO A 7 -8.09 0.55 13.88
N LEU A 8 -8.76 1.70 13.75
CA LEU A 8 -8.26 2.78 12.92
C LEU A 8 -7.12 3.49 13.67
N SER A 9 -6.00 3.67 12.96
CA SER A 9 -4.87 4.46 13.43
C SER A 9 -4.37 5.36 12.31
N THR A 10 -3.55 6.34 12.66
CA THR A 10 -2.85 7.18 11.67
C THR A 10 -1.98 6.33 10.73
N TYR A 11 -1.48 5.19 11.20
CA TYR A 11 -0.75 4.23 10.38
C TYR A 11 -1.62 3.60 9.28
N VAL A 12 -2.89 3.27 9.59
CA VAL A 12 -3.85 2.76 8.60
C VAL A 12 -4.14 3.82 7.52
N MET A 13 -4.31 5.08 7.92
CA MET A 13 -4.52 6.18 6.98
C MET A 13 -3.30 6.43 6.08
N ARG A 14 -2.10 6.41 6.65
CA ARG A 14 -0.83 6.58 5.92
C ARG A 14 -0.64 5.49 4.86
N HIS A 15 -0.90 4.24 5.22
CA HIS A 15 -0.89 3.11 4.28
C HIS A 15 -1.93 3.26 3.18
N SER A 16 -3.15 3.66 3.55
CA SER A 16 -4.24 3.87 2.58
C SER A 16 -3.89 4.94 1.55
N TRP A 17 -3.35 6.09 2.00
CA TRP A 17 -2.93 7.17 1.11
C TRP A 17 -1.81 6.74 0.15
N ALA A 18 -0.76 6.09 0.66
CA ALA A 18 0.35 5.62 -0.18
C ALA A 18 -0.11 4.59 -1.23
N THR A 19 -0.99 3.66 -0.85
CA THR A 19 -1.58 2.67 -1.77
C THR A 19 -2.33 3.36 -2.90
N ILE A 20 -3.22 4.30 -2.57
CA ILE A 20 -4.03 5.02 -3.55
C ILE A 20 -3.16 5.88 -4.47
N ALA A 21 -2.13 6.56 -3.92
CA ALA A 21 -1.20 7.36 -4.69
C ALA A 21 -0.42 6.51 -5.70
N GLN A 22 0.09 5.35 -5.28
CA GLN A 22 0.75 4.41 -6.18
C GLN A 22 -0.20 3.91 -7.28
N ASP A 23 -1.45 3.56 -6.94
CA ASP A 23 -2.44 3.07 -7.91
C ASP A 23 -2.84 4.13 -8.94
N LYS A 24 -2.75 5.41 -8.56
CA LYS A 24 -2.92 6.55 -9.46
C LYS A 24 -1.67 6.87 -10.30
N GLY A 25 -0.58 6.10 -10.15
CA GLY A 25 0.66 6.31 -10.88
C GLY A 25 1.45 7.54 -10.42
N ILE A 26 1.22 8.03 -9.20
CA ILE A 26 2.02 9.12 -8.64
C ILE A 26 3.48 8.66 -8.49
N SER A 27 4.42 9.54 -8.80
CA SER A 27 5.85 9.19 -8.77
C SER A 27 6.30 8.79 -7.36
N LEU A 28 7.25 7.85 -7.31
CA LEU A 28 7.82 7.37 -6.05
C LEU A 28 8.41 8.51 -5.22
N SER A 29 9.05 9.50 -5.87
CA SER A 29 9.58 10.70 -5.22
C SER A 29 8.51 11.49 -4.46
N VAL A 30 7.35 11.74 -5.09
CA VAL A 30 6.24 12.49 -4.48
C VAL A 30 5.61 11.70 -3.35
N ILE A 31 5.47 10.38 -3.50
CA ILE A 31 4.99 9.51 -2.42
C ILE A 31 5.98 9.51 -1.26
N SER A 32 7.29 9.46 -1.54
CA SER A 32 8.35 9.48 -0.52
C SER A 32 8.30 10.77 0.31
N GLU A 33 8.20 11.91 -0.37
CA GLU A 33 8.05 13.22 0.27
C GLU A 33 6.78 13.30 1.11
N GLY A 34 5.63 12.87 0.57
CA GLY A 34 4.36 12.87 1.29
C GLY A 34 4.33 11.94 2.51
N LEU A 35 5.17 10.91 2.54
CA LEU A 35 5.38 10.06 3.70
C LEU A 35 6.44 10.63 4.67
N GLY A 36 7.21 11.64 4.25
CA GLY A 36 8.34 12.15 5.02
C GLY A 36 9.43 11.10 5.19
N HIS A 37 9.71 10.31 4.14
CA HIS A 37 10.80 9.35 4.14
C HIS A 37 12.07 9.99 3.58
N ASP A 38 13.19 9.78 4.28
CA ASP A 38 14.51 10.30 3.89
C ASP A 38 15.07 9.70 2.58
N SER A 39 14.51 8.57 2.14
CA SER A 39 14.90 7.95 0.88
C SER A 39 13.74 7.26 0.17
N GLU A 40 13.79 7.28 -1.16
CA GLU A 40 12.89 6.50 -2.00
C GLU A 40 13.02 4.98 -1.74
N MET A 41 14.18 4.51 -1.27
CA MET A 41 14.38 3.11 -0.90
C MET A 41 13.45 2.72 0.26
N THR A 42 13.36 3.56 1.30
CA THR A 42 12.40 3.37 2.41
C THR A 42 10.98 3.31 1.89
N THR A 43 10.64 4.17 0.91
CA THR A 43 9.32 4.17 0.27
C THR A 43 9.06 2.91 -0.55
N LYS A 44 10.05 2.36 -1.26
CA LYS A 44 9.92 1.07 -1.97
C LYS A 44 9.61 -0.06 -1.00
N VAL A 45 10.39 -0.20 0.07
CA VAL A 45 10.16 -1.23 1.09
C VAL A 45 8.78 -1.07 1.75
N TYR A 46 8.37 0.17 2.02
CA TYR A 46 7.04 0.46 2.55
C TYR A 46 5.93 0.02 1.59
N LEU A 47 6.03 0.35 0.29
CA LEU A 47 5.07 -0.04 -0.74
C LEU A 47 5.08 -1.55 -1.02
N ASP A 48 6.22 -2.23 -0.93
CA ASP A 48 6.31 -3.69 -1.09
C ASP A 48 5.46 -4.42 -0.04
N SER A 49 5.42 -3.92 1.19
CA SER A 49 4.57 -4.47 2.25
C SER A 49 3.08 -4.38 1.90
N ILE A 50 2.68 -3.36 1.14
CA ILE A 50 1.31 -3.15 0.66
C ILE A 50 1.01 -4.08 -0.53
N GLN A 51 1.94 -4.19 -1.47
CA GLN A 51 1.77 -4.97 -2.70
C GLN A 51 1.70 -6.48 -2.48
N ARG A 52 2.18 -7.01 -1.35
CA ARG A 52 1.99 -8.43 -0.98
C ARG A 52 0.53 -8.87 -1.12
N SER A 53 -0.41 -8.02 -0.70
CA SER A 53 -1.84 -8.30 -0.83
C SER A 53 -2.31 -8.50 -2.29
N LYS A 54 -1.73 -7.74 -3.22
CA LYS A 54 -2.02 -7.84 -4.66
C LYS A 54 -1.41 -9.10 -5.26
N VAL A 55 -0.17 -9.42 -4.89
CA VAL A 55 0.52 -10.65 -5.28
C VAL A 55 -0.27 -11.87 -4.79
N ASP A 56 -0.71 -11.87 -3.53
CA ASP A 56 -1.52 -12.95 -2.97
C ASP A 56 -2.88 -13.10 -3.70
N LYS A 57 -3.49 -11.99 -4.11
CA LYS A 57 -4.72 -12.03 -4.90
C LYS A 57 -4.46 -12.60 -6.31
N ALA A 58 -3.39 -12.18 -6.97
CA ALA A 58 -3.00 -12.70 -8.27
C ALA A 58 -2.69 -14.21 -8.21
N ASN A 59 -1.97 -14.64 -7.18
CA ASN A 59 -1.66 -16.05 -6.95
C ASN A 59 -2.94 -16.88 -6.75
N ARG A 60 -3.90 -16.40 -5.95
CA ARG A 60 -5.19 -17.08 -5.79
C ARG A 60 -5.96 -17.23 -7.10
N LEU A 61 -6.01 -16.18 -7.92
CA LEU A 61 -6.67 -16.25 -9.23
C LEU A 61 -6.07 -17.33 -10.15
N ILE A 62 -4.75 -17.54 -10.08
CA ILE A 62 -4.08 -18.61 -10.84
C ILE A 62 -4.43 -19.98 -10.27
N LEU A 63 -4.38 -20.13 -8.95
CA LEU A 63 -4.62 -21.41 -8.26
C LEU A 63 -6.08 -21.87 -8.33
N ASP A 64 -7.04 -20.93 -8.25
CA ASP A 64 -8.48 -21.24 -8.32
C ASP A 64 -8.94 -21.61 -9.75
N GLY A 65 -8.10 -21.32 -10.76
CA GLY A 65 -8.35 -21.65 -12.17
C GLY A 65 -7.79 -23.00 -12.62
N ILE A 66 -7.19 -23.77 -11.71
CA ILE A 66 -6.64 -25.12 -11.91
C ILE A 66 -7.56 -26.13 -11.23
#